data_AF-A0A962SM81-F1
#
_entry.id   AF-A0A962SM81-F1
#
_cell.length_a   1.000
_cell.length_b   1.000
_cell.length_c   1.000
_cell.angle_alpha   90.00
_cell.angle_beta   90.00
_cell.angle_gamma   90.00
#
_symmetry.space_group_name_H-M   'P 1'
#
loop_
_entity.id
_entity.type
_entity.pdbx_description
1 polymer ?
#
loop_
_entity_poly.entity_id
_entity_poly.type
_entity_poly.pdbx_seq_one_letter_code
_entity_poly.pdbx_strand_id
1 'polypeptide(L)' 'MQIGNTRQSWGILSIAFHWLVAIFVFGLFGLGIWMTRLDYYHTWYKQAPDLHKSTGVVLLGILLLRLLWRLINTNP' A
#
# COMPACT_ATOMS: atom_id res chain seq x y z
N MET A 1 -13.67 12.40 -15.62
CA MET A 1 -12.65 11.34 -15.46
C MET A 1 -13.33 9.99 -15.57
N GLN A 2 -12.76 9.04 -16.30
CA GLN A 2 -13.36 7.71 -16.44
C GLN A 2 -13.05 6.82 -15.24
N ILE A 3 -13.99 5.97 -14.85
CA ILE A 3 -13.82 5.05 -13.71
C ILE A 3 -12.83 3.93 -14.07
N GLY A 4 -13.07 3.28 -15.22
CA GLY A 4 -12.21 2.24 -15.79
C GLY A 4 -11.14 2.78 -16.74
N ASN A 5 -10.24 1.89 -17.15
CA ASN A 5 -9.20 2.19 -18.13
C ASN A 5 -9.79 2.21 -19.56
N THR A 6 -9.07 2.86 -20.46
CA THR A 6 -9.27 2.78 -21.91
C THR A 6 -7.99 2.27 -22.58
N ARG A 7 -8.01 2.04 -23.89
CA ARG A 7 -6.79 1.73 -24.66
C ARG A 7 -5.76 2.87 -24.70
N GLN A 8 -6.10 4.06 -24.20
CA GLN A 8 -5.30 5.28 -24.35
C GLN A 8 -4.97 5.94 -23.01
N SER A 9 -5.67 5.59 -21.93
CA SER A 9 -5.50 6.24 -20.62
C SER A 9 -5.96 5.37 -19.45
N TRP A 10 -5.31 5.59 -18.30
CA TRP A 10 -5.68 4.97 -17.03
C TRP A 10 -6.94 5.63 -16.44
N GLY A 11 -7.85 4.80 -15.93
CA GLY A 11 -9.01 5.25 -15.17
C GLY A 11 -8.63 5.78 -13.79
N ILE A 12 -9.52 6.59 -13.20
CA ILE A 12 -9.30 7.19 -11.88
C ILE A 12 -9.10 6.12 -10.80
N LEU A 13 -9.76 4.95 -10.92
CA LEU A 13 -9.61 3.88 -9.93
C LEU A 13 -8.21 3.24 -9.98
N SER A 14 -7.65 3.09 -11.19
CA SER A 14 -6.28 2.61 -11.37
C SER A 14 -5.24 3.57 -10.80
N ILE A 15 -5.45 4.87 -11.01
CA ILE A 15 -4.61 5.94 -10.45
C ILE A 15 -4.73 5.97 -8.92
N ALA A 16 -5.95 5.88 -8.38
CA ALA A 16 -6.20 5.85 -6.94
C ALA A 16 -5.51 4.64 -6.27
N PHE A 17 -5.66 3.43 -6.83
CA PHE A 17 -4.97 2.24 -6.33
C PHE A 17 -3.44 2.42 -6.34
N HIS A 18 -2.88 3.04 -7.37
CA HIS A 18 -1.44 3.27 -7.44
C HIS A 18 -0.95 4.19 -6.31
N TRP A 19 -1.58 5.35 -6.12
CA TRP A 19 -1.19 6.29 -5.08
C TRP A 19 -1.48 5.77 -3.68
N LEU A 20 -2.56 5.02 -3.48
CA LEU A 20 -2.86 4.36 -2.22
C LEU A 20 -1.74 3.37 -1.83
N VAL A 21 -1.31 2.53 -2.76
CA VAL A 21 -0.17 1.62 -2.55
C VAL A 21 1.10 2.41 -2.23
N ALA A 22 1.38 3.49 -2.96
CA ALA A 22 2.56 4.31 -2.72
C ALA A 22 2.59 4.87 -1.28
N ILE A 23 1.47 5.43 -0.80
CA ILE A 23 1.35 5.95 0.58
C ILE A 23 1.66 4.87 1.61
N PHE A 24 1.08 3.68 1.46
CA PHE A 24 1.31 2.57 2.38
C PHE A 24 2.77 2.10 2.35
N VAL A 25 3.38 2.01 1.16
CA VAL A 25 4.78 1.60 1.01
C VAL A 25 5.71 2.61 1.68
N PHE A 26 5.55 3.91 1.43
CA PHE A 26 6.37 4.93 2.08
C PHE A 26 6.15 4.98 3.59
N GLY A 27 4.91 4.83 4.06
CA GLY A 27 4.59 4.75 5.49
C GLY A 27 5.23 3.54 6.17
N LEU A 28 5.11 2.35 5.59
CA LEU A 28 5.73 1.13 6.09
C LEU A 28 7.27 1.23 6.07
N PHE A 29 7.84 1.80 5.01
CA PHE A 29 9.29 1.97 4.90
C PHE A 29 9.84 2.91 5.98
N GLY A 30 9.19 4.07 6.17
CA GLY A 30 9.55 5.01 7.23
C GLY A 30 9.39 4.40 8.62
N LEU A 31 8.27 3.71 8.88
CA LEU A 31 8.05 2.97 10.12
C LEU A 31 9.12 1.89 10.33
N GLY A 32 9.50 1.19 9.26
CA GLY A 32 10.58 0.21 9.19
C GLY A 32 11.90 0.75 9.74
N ILE A 33 12.37 1.86 9.16
CA ILE A 33 13.61 2.52 9.57
C ILE A 33 13.52 3.03 11.01
N TRP A 34 12.38 3.54 11.44
CA TRP A 34 12.20 4.01 12.81
C TRP A 34 12.30 2.86 13.83
N MET A 35 11.68 1.72 13.54
CA MET A 35 11.72 0.54 14.43
C MET A 35 13.14 0.04 14.70
N THR A 36 14.07 0.16 13.76
CA THR A 36 15.46 -0.30 13.96
C THR A 36 16.23 0.54 14.99
N ARG A 37 15.66 1.68 15.42
CA ARG A 37 16.27 2.59 16.40
C ARG A 37 15.68 2.42 17.80
N LEU A 38 14.67 1.55 17.96
CA LEU A 38 14.02 1.32 19.23
C LEU A 38 14.84 0.35 20.07
N ASP A 39 15.13 0.73 21.32
CA ASP A 39 15.68 -0.20 22.30
C ASP A 39 14.59 -1.08 22.91
N TYR A 40 15.01 -2.13 23.63
CA TYR A 40 14.12 -3.11 24.24
C TYR A 40 13.16 -2.53 25.30
N TYR A 41 13.53 -1.42 25.93
CA TYR A 41 12.74 -0.79 27.00
C TYR A 41 11.77 0.27 26.47
N HIS A 42 11.91 0.66 25.21
CA HIS A 42 11.03 1.62 24.57
C HIS A 42 9.61 1.05 24.45
N THR A 43 8.61 1.85 24.83
CA THR A 43 7.19 1.44 24.85
C THR A 43 6.69 0.93 23.50
N TRP A 44 7.24 1.46 22.41
CA TRP A 44 6.90 1.08 21.04
C TRP A 44 7.69 -0.11 20.48
N TYR A 45 8.65 -0.69 21.22
CA TYR A 45 9.49 -1.80 20.74
C TYR A 45 8.66 -2.98 20.20
N LYS A 46 7.49 -3.25 20.80
CA LYS A 46 6.55 -4.28 20.33
C LYS A 46 5.42 -3.72 19.47
N GLN A 47 4.87 -2.57 19.85
CA GLN A 47 3.70 -1.98 19.19
C GLN A 47 4.00 -1.55 17.74
N ALA A 48 5.19 -1.00 17.48
CA ALA A 48 5.56 -0.57 16.14
C ALA A 48 5.69 -1.74 15.15
N PRO A 49 6.35 -2.86 15.50
CA PRO A 49 6.32 -4.07 14.66
C PRO A 49 4.92 -4.63 14.44
N ASP A 50 4.05 -4.62 15.44
CA ASP A 50 2.67 -5.09 15.29
C ASP A 50 1.87 -4.20 14.33
N LEU A 51 2.05 -2.88 14.43
CA LEU A 51 1.49 -1.92 13.48
C LEU A 51 2.05 -2.12 12.06
N HIS A 52 3.35 -2.35 11.92
CA HIS A 52 3.99 -2.57 10.62
C HIS A 52 3.47 -3.85 9.95
N LYS A 53 3.38 -4.96 10.69
CA LYS A 53 2.85 -6.23 10.18
C LYS A 53 1.39 -6.12 9.76
N SER A 54 0.53 -5.59 10.64
CA SER A 54 -0.91 -5.45 10.35
C SER A 54 -1.17 -4.51 9.17
N THR A 55 -0.49 -3.36 9.11
CA THR A 55 -0.55 -2.44 7.97
C THR A 55 -0.02 -3.09 6.68
N GLY A 56 1.02 -3.93 6.77
CA GLY A 56 1.53 -4.74 5.66
C GLY A 56 0.51 -5.74 5.11
N VAL A 57 -0.26 -6.39 5.98
CA VAL A 57 -1.36 -7.28 5.57
C VAL A 57 -2.47 -6.51 4.85
N VAL A 58 -2.81 -5.31 5.32
CA VAL A 58 -3.77 -4.43 4.63
C VAL A 58 -3.24 -4.02 3.25
N LEU A 59 -1.97 -3.63 3.16
CA LEU A 59 -1.33 -3.33 1.87
C LEU A 59 -1.38 -4.53 0.91
N LEU A 60 -1.13 -5.74 1.41
CA LEU A 60 -1.25 -6.95 0.59
C LEU A 60 -2.66 -7.11 0.03
N GLY A 61 -3.70 -6.89 0.84
CA GLY A 61 -5.09 -6.90 0.38
C GLY A 61 -5.36 -5.86 -0.72
N ILE A 62 -4.85 -4.63 -0.56
CA ILE A 62 -4.95 -3.57 -1.56
C ILE A 62 -4.23 -3.97 -2.86
N LEU A 63 -3.05 -4.59 -2.77
CA LEU A 63 -2.31 -5.06 -3.94
C LEU A 63 -3.07 -6.15 -4.70
N LEU A 64 -3.72 -7.08 -4.00
CA LEU A 64 -4.57 -8.11 -4.62
C LEU A 64 -5.78 -7.49 -5.32
N LEU A 65 -6.46 -6.53 -4.68
CA LEU A 65 -7.56 -5.80 -5.29
C LEU A 65 -7.10 -5.02 -6.53
N ARG A 66 -5.94 -4.36 -6.46
CA ARG A 66 -5.33 -3.67 -7.59
C ARG A 66 -4.99 -4.63 -8.73
N LEU A 67 -4.48 -5.82 -8.43
CA LEU A 67 -4.18 -6.84 -9.42
C LEU A 67 -5.45 -7.36 -10.07
N LEU A 68 -6.47 -7.69 -9.29
CA LEU A 68 -7.78 -8.08 -9.80
C LEU A 68 -8.38 -7.00 -10.71
N TRP A 69 -8.31 -5.74 -10.29
CA TRP A 69 -8.77 -4.60 -11.09
C TRP A 69 -8.04 -4.51 -12.43
N ARG A 70 -6.72 -4.72 -12.44
CA ARG A 70 -5.89 -4.74 -13.66
C ARG A 70 -6.24 -5.90 -14.59
N LEU A 71 -6.63 -7.06 -14.04
CA LEU A 71 -6.99 -8.25 -14.82
C LEU A 71 -8.36 -8.10 -15.50
N ILE A 72 -9.31 -7.42 -14.86
CA ILE A 72 -10.66 -7.21 -15.42
C ILE A 72 -10.77 -5.96 -16.31
N ASN A 73 -9.83 -5.02 -16.22
CA ASN A 73 -9.80 -3.83 -17.07
C ASN A 73 -8.97 -4.02 -18.33
N THR A 74 -9.28 -3.20 -19.34
CA THR A 74 -8.34 -3.00 -20.45
C THR A 74 -7.06 -2.39 -19.91
N ASN A 75 -5.92 -2.94 -20.33
CA ASN A 75 -4.64 -2.26 -20.10
C ASN A 75 -4.44 -1.32 -21.30
N PRO A 76 -4.26 -0.01 -21.06
CA PRO A 76 -3.78 0.91 -22.09
C PRO A 76 -2.44 0.44 -22.66
#